data_AF-A0A1Q7L356-F1
#
_entry.id   AF-A0A1Q7L356-F1
#
_cell.length_a   1.000
_cell.length_b   1.000
_cell.length_c   1.000
_cell.angle_alpha   90.00
_cell.angle_beta   90.00
_cell.angle_gamma   90.00
#
_symmetry.space_group_name_H-M   'P 1'
#
loop_
_entity.id
_entity.type
_entity.pdbx_description
1 polymer ?
#
loop_
_entity_poly.entity_id
_entity_poly.type
_entity_poly.pdbx_seq_one_letter_code
_entity_poly.pdbx_strand_id
1 'polypeptide(L)'
;MAIAATLFAGTLAMAADNSWTGWISDSQCGVKGANDKAGTAECTVKCVKEHGAKYVFVNDADKKVYVVDAQDKVAPHAGHHVTVKGAVEGDTLKLTSIDMAAATK
;
A
#
# COMPACT_ATOMS: atom_id res chain seq x y z
N MET A 1 -56.55 4.91 2.61
CA MET A 1 -55.27 4.62 3.28
C MET A 1 -54.21 4.51 2.20
N ALA A 2 -53.47 5.58 1.94
CA ALA A 2 -52.41 5.57 0.94
C ALA A 2 -51.30 6.50 1.45
N ILE A 3 -50.36 5.96 2.21
CA ILE A 3 -49.14 6.68 2.59
C ILE A 3 -47.96 5.72 2.44
N ALA A 4 -47.20 6.00 1.39
CA ALA A 4 -45.75 5.89 1.25
C ALA A 4 -45.06 4.60 1.74
N ALA A 5 -44.77 3.72 0.77
CA ALA A 5 -43.66 2.79 0.87
C ALA A 5 -42.34 3.56 0.66
N THR A 6 -41.79 4.14 1.72
CA THR A 6 -40.40 4.62 1.75
C THR A 6 -39.46 3.41 1.75
N LEU A 7 -39.00 3.04 0.56
CA LEU A 7 -37.85 2.16 0.36
C LEU A 7 -36.61 2.91 0.86
N PHE A 8 -36.17 2.59 2.08
CA PHE A 8 -34.80 2.87 2.52
C PHE A 8 -33.88 2.01 1.66
N ALA A 9 -33.47 2.54 0.51
CA ALA A 9 -32.31 2.05 -0.21
C ALA A 9 -31.09 2.40 0.65
N GLY A 10 -30.77 1.53 1.60
CA GLY A 10 -29.49 1.54 2.28
C GLY A 10 -28.43 1.38 1.21
N THR A 11 -27.76 2.49 0.86
CA THR A 11 -26.53 2.44 0.09
C THR A 11 -25.56 1.58 0.89
N LEU A 12 -25.38 0.33 0.46
CA LEU A 12 -24.20 -0.45 0.80
C LEU A 12 -23.02 0.39 0.33
N ALA A 13 -22.45 1.17 1.23
CA ALA A 13 -21.15 1.78 1.04
C ALA A 13 -20.17 0.61 1.01
N MET A 14 -20.05 0.00 -0.17
CA MET A 14 -18.91 -0.83 -0.47
C MET A 14 -17.72 0.12 -0.36
N ALA A 15 -16.98 0.03 0.74
CA ALA A 15 -15.70 0.69 0.85
C ALA A 15 -14.92 0.26 -0.39
N ALA A 16 -14.81 1.17 -1.36
CA ALA A 16 -14.14 0.87 -2.60
C ALA A 16 -12.69 0.66 -2.24
N ASP A 17 -12.22 -0.58 -2.32
CA ASP A 17 -10.79 -0.88 -2.26
C ASP A 17 -10.14 -0.06 -3.38
N ASN A 18 -9.37 0.94 -2.98
CA ASN A 18 -8.64 1.78 -3.91
C ASN A 18 -7.36 1.03 -4.29
N SER A 19 -6.99 1.12 -5.57
CA SER A 19 -5.73 0.54 -6.05
C SER A 19 -4.70 1.64 -6.26
N TRP A 20 -3.49 1.44 -5.74
CA TRP A 20 -2.36 2.33 -5.94
C TRP A 20 -1.15 1.54 -6.41
N THR A 21 -0.38 2.15 -7.29
CA THR A 21 0.88 1.59 -7.78
C THR A 21 2.02 2.40 -7.22
N GLY A 22 3.07 1.72 -6.77
CA GLY A 22 4.17 2.36 -6.07
C GLY A 22 5.18 1.36 -5.53
N TRP A 23 6.04 1.82 -4.63
CA TRP A 23 7.20 1.05 -4.17
C TRP A 23 7.06 0.65 -2.71
N ILE A 24 7.44 -0.58 -2.39
CA ILE A 24 7.64 -0.97 -0.99
C ILE A 24 9.02 -0.49 -0.57
N SER A 25 9.07 0.47 0.35
CA SER A 25 10.30 0.92 1.00
C SER A 25 10.22 0.67 2.50
N ASP A 26 11.26 1.04 3.25
CA ASP A 26 11.26 1.02 4.70
C ASP A 26 10.99 2.43 5.24
N SER A 27 10.53 2.53 6.49
CA SER A 27 10.18 3.80 7.13
C SER A 27 11.36 4.76 7.29
N GLN A 28 12.60 4.29 7.18
CA GLN A 28 13.80 5.12 7.26
C GLN A 28 14.18 5.71 5.90
N CYS A 29 13.96 4.99 4.81
CA CYS A 29 14.23 5.44 3.45
C CYS A 29 13.03 6.17 2.82
N GLY A 30 11.81 5.71 3.07
CA GLY A 30 10.57 6.27 2.52
C GLY A 30 10.67 6.49 1.00
N VAL A 31 10.35 7.71 0.54
CA VAL A 31 10.45 8.08 -0.89
C VAL A 31 11.86 7.89 -1.45
N LYS A 32 12.91 8.02 -0.63
CA LYS A 32 14.31 7.86 -1.09
C LYS A 32 14.62 6.41 -1.46
N GLY A 33 13.90 5.44 -0.90
CA GLY A 33 14.02 4.02 -1.23
C GLY A 33 13.00 3.54 -2.27
N ALA A 34 12.15 4.43 -2.79
CA ALA A 34 11.23 4.11 -3.89
C ALA A 34 11.93 4.17 -5.25
N ASN A 35 12.82 3.21 -5.51
CA ASN A 35 13.56 3.16 -6.76
C ASN A 35 13.95 1.73 -7.15
N ASP A 36 14.25 1.54 -8.43
CA ASP A 36 14.64 0.29 -9.07
C ASP A 36 16.15 -0.02 -8.94
N LYS A 37 16.89 0.71 -8.10
CA LYS A 37 18.34 0.54 -8.01
C LYS A 37 18.66 -0.84 -7.43
N ALA A 38 19.67 -1.48 -8.03
CA ALA A 38 20.26 -2.69 -7.50
C ALA A 38 20.68 -2.47 -6.03
N GLY A 39 20.22 -3.35 -5.14
CA GLY A 39 20.48 -3.29 -3.70
C GLY A 39 19.42 -2.55 -2.87
N THR A 40 18.44 -1.88 -3.47
CA THR A 40 17.36 -1.20 -2.71
C THR A 40 16.48 -2.19 -1.94
N ALA A 41 16.15 -3.33 -2.56
CA ALA A 41 15.44 -4.42 -1.90
C ALA A 41 16.22 -4.97 -0.69
N GLU A 42 17.52 -5.23 -0.87
CA GLU A 42 18.39 -5.74 0.20
C GLU A 42 18.57 -4.71 1.33
N CYS A 43 18.69 -3.43 0.99
CA CYS A 43 18.76 -2.33 1.95
C CYS A 43 17.48 -2.22 2.78
N THR A 44 16.32 -2.32 2.12
CA THR A 44 15.00 -2.31 2.77
C THR A 44 14.88 -3.49 3.74
N VAL A 45 15.23 -4.70 3.31
CA VAL A 45 15.19 -5.92 4.14
C VAL A 45 16.15 -5.81 5.33
N LYS A 46 17.37 -5.28 5.13
CA LYS A 46 18.32 -5.02 6.22
C LYS A 46 17.81 -3.97 7.20
N CYS A 47 17.17 -2.89 6.73
CA CYS A 47 16.58 -1.89 7.61
C CYS A 47 15.47 -2.47 8.50
N VAL A 48 14.58 -3.29 7.94
CA VAL A 48 13.52 -3.91 8.74
C VAL A 48 14.08 -4.92 9.73
N LYS A 49 15.07 -5.74 9.33
CA LYS A 49 15.65 -6.78 10.18
C LYS A 49 16.62 -6.25 11.24
N GLU A 50 17.49 -5.32 10.90
CA GLU A 50 18.58 -4.86 11.77
C GLU A 50 18.24 -3.57 12.52
N HIS A 51 17.42 -2.70 11.92
CA HIS A 51 17.04 -1.42 12.52
C HIS A 51 15.58 -1.40 13.02
N GLY A 52 14.83 -2.50 12.85
CA GLY A 52 13.42 -2.57 13.27
C GLY A 52 12.52 -1.59 12.51
N ALA A 53 12.92 -1.18 11.30
CA ALA A 53 12.10 -0.33 10.44
C ALA A 53 10.80 -1.02 10.04
N LYS A 54 9.78 -0.25 9.64
CA LYS A 54 8.53 -0.81 9.09
C LYS A 54 8.52 -0.67 7.57
N TYR A 55 7.91 -1.62 6.86
CA TYR A 55 7.59 -1.48 5.46
C TYR A 55 6.54 -0.40 5.25
N VAL A 56 6.83 0.48 4.31
CA VAL A 56 5.96 1.58 3.89
C VAL A 56 5.74 1.49 2.40
N PHE A 57 4.53 1.81 1.97
CA PHE A 57 4.19 1.93 0.57
C PHE A 57 4.35 3.38 0.13
N VAL A 58 5.21 3.60 -0.86
CA VAL A 58 5.39 4.91 -1.48
C VAL A 58 4.56 4.95 -2.75
N ASN A 59 3.48 5.72 -2.75
CA ASN A 59 2.62 5.87 -3.90
C ASN A 59 3.35 6.65 -5.01
N ASP A 60 3.35 6.15 -6.25
CA ASP A 60 4.05 6.84 -7.34
C ASP A 60 3.34 8.12 -7.79
N ALA A 61 2.01 8.16 -7.65
CA ALA A 61 1.16 9.24 -8.14
C ALA A 61 1.35 10.55 -7.35
N ASP A 62 1.39 10.48 -6.02
CA ASP A 62 1.53 11.64 -5.15
C ASP A 62 2.79 11.62 -4.28
N LYS A 63 3.66 10.61 -4.46
CA LYS A 63 4.91 10.41 -3.71
C LYS A 63 4.69 10.38 -2.20
N LYS A 64 3.47 10.06 -1.74
CA LYS A 64 3.18 9.91 -0.32
C LYS A 64 3.62 8.55 0.19
N VAL A 65 3.98 8.54 1.46
CA VAL A 65 4.43 7.35 2.18
C VAL A 65 3.30 6.91 3.12
N TYR A 66 2.87 5.67 2.98
CA TYR A 66 1.84 5.07 3.80
C TYR A 66 2.42 3.88 4.56
N VAL A 67 2.13 3.78 5.85
CA VAL A 67 2.51 2.61 6.64
C VAL A 67 1.59 1.46 6.27
N VAL A 68 2.15 0.36 5.79
CA VAL A 68 1.33 -0.81 5.45
C VAL A 68 1.06 -1.60 6.72
N ASP A 69 -0.18 -2.01 7.00
CA ASP A 69 -0.47 -2.84 8.18
C ASP A 69 0.06 -4.28 8.01
N ALA A 70 -0.06 -4.83 6.80
CA ALA A 70 0.31 -6.19 6.43
C ALA A 70 1.81 -6.33 6.12
N GLN A 71 2.65 -6.05 7.12
CA GLN A 71 4.12 -6.13 7.04
C GLN A 71 4.61 -7.47 6.49
N ASP A 72 3.99 -8.58 6.89
CA ASP A 72 4.37 -9.93 6.45
C ASP A 72 4.10 -10.18 4.96
N LYS A 73 3.04 -9.57 4.42
CA LYS A 73 2.67 -9.70 3.00
C LYS A 73 3.56 -8.87 2.09
N VAL A 74 4.04 -7.72 2.56
CA VAL A 74 4.90 -6.83 1.78
C VAL A 74 6.38 -7.13 1.93
N ALA A 75 6.79 -7.85 2.98
CA ALA A 75 8.15 -8.31 3.19
C ALA A 75 8.80 -9.00 1.96
N PRO A 76 8.14 -9.95 1.25
CA PRO A 76 8.70 -10.54 0.03
C PRO A 76 8.79 -9.56 -1.16
N HIS A 77 8.12 -8.42 -1.07
CA HIS A 77 8.08 -7.39 -2.10
C HIS A 77 8.89 -6.13 -1.73
N ALA A 78 9.74 -6.21 -0.70
CA ALA A 78 10.59 -5.12 -0.25
C ALA A 78 11.50 -4.59 -1.38
N GLY A 79 11.47 -3.28 -1.63
CA GLY A 79 12.21 -2.63 -2.71
C GLY A 79 11.71 -2.95 -4.12
N HIS A 80 10.54 -3.60 -4.24
CA HIS A 80 9.91 -3.85 -5.53
C HIS A 80 8.78 -2.86 -5.81
N HIS A 81 8.55 -2.66 -7.10
CA HIS A 81 7.39 -1.94 -7.60
C HIS A 81 6.17 -2.87 -7.56
N VAL A 82 5.13 -2.45 -6.85
CA VAL A 82 3.92 -3.23 -6.61
C VAL A 82 2.67 -2.39 -6.79
N THR A 83 1.58 -3.06 -7.12
CA THR A 83 0.24 -2.51 -7.07
C THR A 83 -0.44 -3.06 -5.82
N VAL A 84 -0.74 -2.17 -4.88
CA VAL A 84 -1.48 -2.49 -3.67
C VAL A 84 -2.93 -2.09 -3.84
N LYS A 85 -3.84 -2.90 -3.30
CA LYS A 85 -5.27 -2.59 -3.21
C LYS A 85 -5.70 -2.59 -1.77
N GLY A 86 -6.49 -1.60 -1.39
CA GLY A 86 -7.15 -1.59 -0.09
C GLY A 86 -7.63 -0.21 0.32
N ALA A 87 -7.61 0.07 1.62
CA ALA A 87 -8.13 1.31 2.17
C ALA A 87 -7.01 2.10 2.86
N VAL A 88 -6.96 3.40 2.62
CA VAL A 88 -6.06 4.32 3.34
C VAL A 88 -6.85 4.97 4.46
N GLU A 89 -6.39 4.77 5.69
CA GLU A 89 -6.90 5.39 6.90
C GLU A 89 -5.83 6.32 7.47
N GLY A 90 -5.93 7.62 7.13
CA GLY A 90 -4.91 8.60 7.47
C GLY A 90 -3.57 8.28 6.80
N ASP A 91 -2.59 7.87 7.60
CA ASP A 91 -1.24 7.52 7.15
C ASP A 91 -1.01 6.00 7.05
N THR A 92 -2.05 5.20 7.31
CA THR A 92 -1.97 3.73 7.27
C THR A 92 -2.71 3.18 6.07
N LEU A 93 -2.06 2.33 5.28
CA LEU A 93 -2.66 1.57 4.20
C LEU A 93 -3.01 0.18 4.70
N LYS A 94 -4.31 -0.09 4.81
CA LYS A 94 -4.86 -1.43 5.03
C LYS A 94 -4.77 -2.21 3.74
N LEU A 95 -3.87 -3.18 3.71
CA LEU A 95 -3.59 -3.95 2.51
C LEU A 95 -4.61 -5.08 2.33
N THR A 96 -5.50 -4.94 1.35
CA THR A 96 -6.41 -6.01 0.92
C THR A 96 -5.70 -6.99 -0.02
N SER A 97 -5.01 -6.49 -1.04
CA SER A 97 -4.25 -7.29 -2.02
C SER A 97 -2.95 -6.60 -2.42
N ILE A 98 -1.94 -7.39 -2.76
CA ILE A 98 -0.69 -6.92 -3.34
C ILE A 98 -0.37 -7.75 -4.57
N ASP A 99 -0.08 -7.06 -5.66
CA ASP A 99 0.32 -7.65 -6.93
C ASP A 99 1.65 -7.02 -7.34
N MET A 100 2.56 -7.80 -7.94
CA MET A 100 3.75 -7.21 -8.54
C MET A 100 3.32 -6.29 -9.69
N ALA A 101 3.69 -5.01 -9.61
CA ALA A 101 3.46 -4.11 -10.73
C ALA A 101 4.41 -4.56 -11.83
N ALA A 102 3.85 -5.01 -12.96
CA ALA A 102 4.64 -5.47 -14.08
C ALA A 102 5.64 -4.35 -14.43
N ALA A 103 6.94 -4.65 -14.26
CA ALA A 103 7.99 -3.84 -14.83
C ALA A 103 7.66 -3.73 -16.31
N THR A 104 7.24 -2.54 -16.75
CA THR A 104 7.22 -2.25 -18.18
C THR A 104 8.67 -2.38 -18.61
N LYS A 105 8.91 -3.48 -19.35
CA LYS A 105 10.19 -3.82 -19.94
C LYS A 105 10.69 -2.70 -20.85
#